data_AF-A0A286TTU0-F1
#
_entry.id   AF-A0A286TTU0-F1
#
_cell.length_a   1.000
_cell.length_b   1.000
_cell.length_c   1.000
_cell.angle_alpha   90.00
_cell.angle_beta   90.00
_cell.angle_gamma   90.00
#
_symmetry.space_group_name_H-M   'P 1'
#
loop_
_entity.id
_entity.type
_entity.pdbx_description
1 polymer ?
#
loop_
_entity_poly.entity_id
_entity_poly.type
_entity_poly.pdbx_seq_one_letter_code
_entity_poly.pdbx_strand_id
1 'polypeptide(L)'
;MKTKHFDIDEDACFVCHFIERDTPLLAVDGKTRVDECSLCHKDVQKKFKIYEKEFDHLKYEKELKVSCTNCHFDTVHRGSNVEEKNCYRCHTRIPEEYRGAEKMHLDHVERHKVQCFQCHNGFLHKWSDEYINNVLPERNTVIGMENYTMTSVVTGKKRGVASVNTKKQGSIFDKEPYLIQRKIYAGKGGFGIEGSPDPMYLATVNCTSCHKTKDMSVHPVACNICHQKGFHKTMAEQKEYIARMLASLSKALTESQNRGASRLLIEEAIHNYDLIVKDGSFGVHNIKYVKDLITYSIKRLKSN
;
A
#
# COMPACT_ATOMS: atom_id res chain seq x y z
N MET A 1 39.24 -19.36 6.33
CA MET A 1 37.78 -19.57 6.30
C MET A 1 37.21 -18.93 7.56
N LYS A 2 36.66 -17.70 7.48
CA LYS A 2 36.15 -16.99 8.66
C LYS A 2 34.81 -17.61 9.04
N THR A 3 34.80 -18.36 10.14
CA THR A 3 33.60 -18.86 10.81
C THR A 3 32.72 -17.66 11.15
N LYS A 4 31.51 -17.58 10.57
CA LYS A 4 30.49 -16.60 10.96
C LYS A 4 30.05 -16.89 12.40
N HIS A 5 30.79 -16.36 13.37
CA HIS A 5 30.37 -16.33 14.77
C HIS A 5 29.25 -15.30 14.87
N PHE A 6 28.03 -15.77 15.18
CA PHE A 6 26.86 -14.95 15.48
C PHE A 6 26.39 -14.02 14.34
N ASP A 7 25.92 -14.57 13.23
CA ASP A 7 24.90 -13.83 12.46
C ASP A 7 23.62 -13.87 13.32
N ILE A 8 23.25 -12.73 13.90
CA ILE A 8 21.94 -12.56 14.54
C ILE A 8 20.89 -12.72 13.43
N ASP A 9 19.91 -13.58 13.64
CA ASP A 9 18.77 -13.72 12.74
C ASP A 9 18.09 -12.35 12.56
N GLU A 10 17.91 -11.89 11.31
CA GLU A 10 17.27 -10.60 11.03
C GLU A 10 15.86 -10.54 11.62
N ASP A 11 15.18 -11.69 11.71
CA ASP A 11 13.88 -11.80 12.36
C ASP A 11 13.94 -11.46 13.85
N ALA A 12 15.05 -11.76 14.53
CA ALA A 12 15.25 -11.39 15.93
C ALA A 12 15.35 -9.88 16.11
N CYS A 13 16.03 -9.20 15.18
CA CYS A 13 16.12 -7.73 15.17
C CYS A 13 14.74 -7.11 14.98
N PHE A 14 13.95 -7.61 14.03
CA PHE A 14 12.63 -7.04 13.76
C PHE A 14 11.66 -7.26 14.92
N VAL A 15 11.67 -8.46 15.52
CA VAL A 15 10.84 -8.77 16.68
C VAL A 15 11.14 -7.84 17.85
N CYS A 16 12.41 -7.59 18.16
CA CYS A 16 12.74 -6.72 19.27
C CYS A 16 12.52 -5.23 18.96
N HIS A 17 12.88 -4.75 17.77
CA HIS A 17 12.87 -3.32 17.47
C HIS A 17 11.49 -2.81 17.10
N PHE A 18 10.67 -3.61 16.41
CA PHE A 18 9.33 -3.20 15.99
C PHE A 18 8.22 -3.63 16.96
N ILE A 19 8.51 -4.22 18.13
CA ILE A 19 7.44 -4.57 19.08
C ILE A 19 6.67 -3.33 19.56
N GLU A 20 5.32 -3.42 19.59
CA GLU A 20 4.49 -2.36 20.15
C GLU A 20 4.57 -2.36 21.67
N ARG A 21 4.73 -1.17 22.24
CA ARG A 21 4.96 -0.95 23.67
C ARG A 21 4.69 0.51 24.01
N ASP A 22 4.21 0.76 25.22
CA ASP A 22 3.86 2.10 25.68
C ASP A 22 5.06 3.05 25.72
N THR A 23 6.25 2.50 26.02
CA THR A 23 7.51 3.26 26.05
C THR A 23 8.42 2.80 24.91
N PRO A 24 8.79 3.65 23.93
CA PRO A 24 9.61 3.22 22.80
C PRO A 24 11.01 2.78 23.18
N LEU A 25 11.62 1.87 22.42
CA LEU A 25 13.02 1.48 22.61
C LEU A 25 13.86 2.58 21.99
N LEU A 26 14.87 3.05 22.73
CA LEU A 26 15.79 4.06 22.25
C LEU A 26 17.13 3.42 21.92
N ALA A 27 17.79 3.95 20.89
CA ALA A 27 19.15 3.63 20.53
C ALA A 27 20.12 4.11 21.62
N VAL A 28 21.41 3.79 21.45
CA VAL A 28 22.48 4.11 22.41
C VAL A 28 22.59 5.62 22.69
N ASP A 29 22.14 6.47 21.76
CA ASP A 29 22.10 7.92 21.92
C ASP A 29 21.00 8.43 22.88
N GLY A 30 20.13 7.54 23.35
CA GLY A 30 19.03 7.85 24.26
C GLY A 30 17.95 8.75 23.67
N LYS A 31 17.92 8.94 22.34
CA LYS A 31 17.01 9.89 21.66
C LYS A 31 16.33 9.29 20.45
N THR A 32 17.05 8.51 19.66
CA THR A 32 16.54 7.92 18.43
C THR A 32 15.80 6.64 18.76
N ARG A 33 14.61 6.40 18.21
CA ARG A 33 13.92 5.14 18.41
C ARG A 33 14.61 4.02 17.63
N VAL A 34 14.67 2.81 18.17
CA VAL A 34 15.34 1.68 17.48
C VAL A 34 14.61 1.19 16.23
N ASP A 35 13.33 1.56 16.06
CA ASP A 35 12.49 1.27 14.90
C ASP A 35 12.57 2.35 13.81
N GLU A 36 13.42 3.36 13.98
CA GLU A 36 13.64 4.37 12.95
C GLU A 36 14.24 3.75 11.69
N CYS A 37 13.56 3.92 10.55
CA CYS A 37 13.95 3.33 9.26
C CYS A 37 15.39 3.70 8.87
N SER A 38 15.81 4.93 9.21
CA SER A 38 17.12 5.50 8.90
C SER A 38 18.29 4.84 9.63
N LEU A 39 18.03 4.05 10.69
CA LEU A 39 19.08 3.30 11.38
C LEU A 39 19.63 2.17 10.50
N CYS A 40 18.76 1.53 9.71
CA CYS A 40 19.12 0.41 8.84
C CYS A 40 19.20 0.81 7.36
N HIS A 41 18.33 1.73 6.91
CA HIS A 41 18.31 2.23 5.52
C HIS A 41 18.93 3.63 5.46
N LYS A 42 20.14 3.73 4.92
CA LYS A 42 20.87 5.00 4.83
C LYS A 42 21.13 5.38 3.38
N ASP A 43 21.03 6.68 3.10
CA ASP A 43 21.51 7.32 1.87
C ASP A 43 20.98 6.67 0.58
N VAL A 44 19.67 6.40 0.52
CA VAL A 44 19.04 5.82 -0.68
C VAL A 44 19.05 6.84 -1.82
N GLN A 45 20.01 6.68 -2.73
CA GLN A 45 20.18 7.59 -3.88
C GLN A 45 19.37 7.11 -5.08
N LYS A 46 18.07 7.42 -5.09
CA LYS A 46 17.17 7.13 -6.22
C LYS A 46 16.66 8.40 -6.85
N LYS A 47 16.89 8.52 -8.16
CA LYS A 47 16.35 9.58 -9.01
C LYS A 47 15.63 8.96 -10.19
N PHE A 48 14.44 9.43 -10.50
CA PHE A 48 13.69 9.03 -11.68
C PHE A 48 12.73 10.15 -12.11
N LYS A 49 12.31 10.13 -13.37
CA LYS A 49 11.36 11.09 -13.89
C LYS A 49 9.94 10.53 -13.76
N ILE A 50 9.07 11.31 -13.13
CA ILE A 50 7.63 11.06 -13.09
C ILE A 50 6.99 12.14 -13.96
N TYR A 51 6.53 11.74 -15.16
CA TYR A 51 6.18 12.66 -16.24
C TYR A 51 7.36 13.61 -16.55
N GLU A 52 7.17 14.92 -16.34
CA GLU A 52 8.19 15.96 -16.61
C GLU A 52 8.92 16.42 -15.35
N LYS A 53 8.58 15.85 -14.18
CA LYS A 53 9.21 16.21 -12.90
C LYS A 53 10.20 15.16 -12.47
N GLU A 54 11.37 15.61 -12.05
CA GLU A 54 12.37 14.75 -11.42
C GLU A 54 11.95 14.49 -9.97
N PHE A 55 11.84 13.21 -9.63
CA PHE A 55 11.78 12.74 -8.25
C PHE A 55 13.20 12.42 -7.79
N ASP A 56 13.60 13.01 -6.66
CA ASP A 56 14.90 12.78 -6.01
C ASP A 56 14.67 12.38 -4.55
N HIS A 57 14.87 11.10 -4.23
CA HIS A 57 14.62 10.54 -2.90
C HIS A 57 15.39 11.30 -1.80
N LEU A 58 16.68 11.61 -2.04
CA LEU A 58 17.52 12.29 -1.06
C LEU A 58 17.01 13.71 -0.76
N LYS A 59 16.49 14.41 -1.78
CA LYS A 59 15.89 15.73 -1.59
C LYS A 59 14.67 15.66 -0.66
N TYR A 60 13.78 14.69 -0.87
CA TYR A 60 12.60 14.51 -0.02
C TYR A 60 12.97 14.11 1.41
N GLU A 61 13.94 13.21 1.58
CA GLU A 61 14.42 12.75 2.89
C GLU A 61 15.19 13.85 3.64
N LYS A 62 16.22 14.44 3.02
CA LYS A 62 17.20 15.28 3.71
C LYS A 62 16.81 16.76 3.74
N GLU A 63 16.27 17.29 2.64
CA GLU A 63 15.93 18.72 2.55
C GLU A 63 14.51 18.98 3.06
N LEU A 64 13.54 18.18 2.60
CA LEU A 64 12.13 18.36 2.94
C LEU A 64 11.71 17.62 4.21
N LYS A 65 12.55 16.73 4.76
CA LYS A 65 12.29 15.95 5.98
C LYS A 65 10.99 15.14 5.92
N VAL A 66 10.66 14.59 4.74
CA VAL A 66 9.48 13.75 4.56
C VAL A 66 9.72 12.38 5.20
N SER A 67 8.79 11.93 6.05
CA SER A 67 8.84 10.61 6.69
C SER A 67 8.81 9.48 5.66
N CYS A 68 9.62 8.44 5.86
CA CYS A 68 9.66 7.24 5.01
C CYS A 68 8.28 6.60 4.85
N THR A 69 7.47 6.57 5.92
CA THR A 69 6.12 5.98 5.96
C THR A 69 5.08 6.73 5.13
N ASN A 70 5.39 7.92 4.62
CA ASN A 70 4.52 8.63 3.68
C ASN A 70 4.54 8.02 2.26
N CYS A 71 5.55 7.20 1.94
CA CYS A 71 5.66 6.48 0.65
C CYS A 71 5.80 4.96 0.86
N HIS A 72 6.62 4.54 1.83
CA HIS A 72 6.84 3.15 2.18
C HIS A 72 5.80 2.68 3.21
N PHE A 73 4.63 2.25 2.74
CA PHE A 73 3.52 1.81 3.58
C PHE A 73 3.62 0.33 3.97
N ASP A 74 3.20 0.03 5.21
CA ASP A 74 3.04 -1.32 5.76
C ASP A 74 4.23 -2.23 5.44
N THR A 75 5.43 -1.63 5.40
CA THR A 75 6.66 -2.36 5.11
C THR A 75 7.00 -3.32 6.21
N VAL A 76 6.47 -3.10 7.42
CA VAL A 76 6.64 -3.95 8.58
C VAL A 76 5.28 -4.54 8.95
N HIS A 77 4.96 -5.71 8.39
CA HIS A 77 3.74 -6.41 8.77
C HIS A 77 3.98 -7.11 10.11
N ARG A 78 3.19 -6.69 11.10
CA ARG A 78 3.30 -7.16 12.48
C ARG A 78 2.73 -8.57 12.60
N GLY A 79 3.58 -9.57 12.36
CA GLY A 79 3.34 -10.96 12.74
C GLY A 79 3.44 -11.15 14.25
N SER A 80 2.70 -10.37 15.04
CA SER A 80 2.79 -10.33 16.51
C SER A 80 2.33 -11.64 17.19
N ASN A 81 1.78 -12.58 16.43
CA ASN A 81 1.16 -13.76 17.00
C ASN A 81 2.21 -14.82 17.41
N VAL A 82 2.10 -15.27 18.66
CA VAL A 82 2.76 -16.51 19.12
C VAL A 82 1.96 -17.69 18.59
N GLU A 83 2.55 -18.47 17.69
CA GLU A 83 1.95 -19.72 17.22
C GLU A 83 2.20 -20.86 18.21
N GLU A 84 1.21 -21.73 18.39
CA GLU A 84 1.30 -22.88 19.30
C GLU A 84 2.51 -23.78 19.00
N LYS A 85 2.89 -23.89 17.71
CA LYS A 85 4.08 -24.62 17.26
C LYS A 85 5.37 -24.15 17.94
N ASN A 86 5.47 -22.87 18.31
CA ASN A 86 6.67 -22.29 18.92
C ASN A 86 6.85 -22.78 20.37
N CYS A 87 5.76 -23.07 21.08
CA CYS A 87 5.81 -23.63 22.44
C CYS A 87 6.45 -25.02 22.47
N TYR A 88 6.19 -25.82 21.43
CA TYR A 88 6.70 -27.19 21.32
C TYR A 88 8.20 -27.29 21.01
N ARG A 89 8.89 -26.15 20.83
CA ARG A 89 10.36 -26.12 20.75
C ARG A 89 11.02 -26.53 22.06
N CYS A 90 10.37 -26.26 23.19
CA CYS A 90 10.88 -26.55 24.53
C CYS A 90 9.92 -27.39 25.38
N HIS A 91 8.61 -27.26 25.17
CA HIS A 91 7.59 -27.95 25.96
C HIS A 91 7.02 -29.15 25.23
N THR A 92 6.94 -30.30 25.90
CA THR A 92 6.25 -31.50 25.35
C THR A 92 4.73 -31.43 25.54
N ARG A 93 4.27 -30.62 26.50
CA ARG A 93 2.85 -30.32 26.77
C ARG A 93 2.74 -28.88 27.25
N ILE A 94 1.75 -28.14 26.76
CA ILE A 94 1.51 -26.73 27.13
C ILE A 94 0.49 -26.68 28.27
N PRO A 95 0.83 -26.15 29.46
CA PRO A 95 -0.12 -25.97 30.56
C PRO A 95 -1.16 -24.89 30.26
N GLU A 96 -2.42 -25.09 30.67
CA GLU A 96 -3.51 -24.13 30.40
C GLU A 96 -3.32 -22.77 31.09
N GLU A 97 -2.55 -22.72 32.18
CA GLU A 97 -2.22 -21.49 32.91
C GLU A 97 -1.37 -20.50 32.11
N TYR A 98 -0.80 -20.91 30.97
CA TYR A 98 -0.10 -20.03 30.04
C TYR A 98 -1.01 -19.45 28.95
N ARG A 99 -2.35 -19.52 29.08
CA ARG A 99 -3.28 -18.80 28.20
C ARG A 99 -3.26 -17.29 28.51
N GLY A 100 -2.21 -16.60 28.07
CA GLY A 100 -2.07 -15.14 28.20
C GLY A 100 -0.61 -14.67 28.23
N ALA A 101 -0.36 -13.47 27.70
CA ALA A 101 1.00 -12.95 27.54
C ALA A 101 1.70 -12.60 28.86
N GLU A 102 0.96 -12.20 29.90
CA GLU A 102 1.52 -11.72 31.16
C GLU A 102 2.36 -12.79 31.88
N LYS A 103 1.76 -13.96 32.15
CA LYS A 103 2.46 -15.07 32.82
C LYS A 103 3.54 -15.68 31.93
N MET A 104 3.31 -15.73 30.61
CA MET A 104 4.34 -16.16 29.65
C MET A 104 5.58 -15.25 29.73
N HIS A 105 5.42 -13.93 29.69
CA HIS A 105 6.53 -12.99 29.79
C HIS A 105 7.23 -13.02 31.15
N LEU A 106 6.48 -13.07 32.26
CA LEU A 106 7.06 -13.13 33.60
C LEU A 106 7.98 -14.34 33.78
N ASP A 107 7.49 -15.54 33.45
CA ASP A 107 8.29 -16.74 33.65
C ASP A 107 9.38 -16.87 32.57
N HIS A 108 9.03 -16.75 31.29
CA HIS A 108 9.99 -17.03 30.21
C HIS A 108 10.97 -15.86 29.99
N VAL A 109 10.48 -14.63 29.87
CA VAL A 109 11.32 -13.48 29.50
C VAL A 109 12.00 -12.88 30.74
N GLU A 110 11.24 -12.60 31.80
CA GLU A 110 11.79 -11.93 32.97
C GLU A 110 12.65 -12.87 33.83
N ARG A 111 12.16 -14.06 34.18
CA ARG A 111 12.89 -15.00 35.05
C ARG A 111 13.91 -15.84 34.29
N HIS A 112 13.52 -16.40 33.14
CA HIS A 112 14.35 -17.33 32.38
C HIS A 112 15.11 -16.71 31.20
N LYS A 113 14.95 -15.40 30.96
CA LYS A 113 15.67 -14.63 29.91
C LYS A 113 15.53 -15.22 28.50
N VAL A 114 14.42 -15.89 28.22
CA VAL A 114 14.07 -16.37 26.88
C VAL A 114 13.86 -15.17 25.95
N GLN A 115 14.49 -15.22 24.77
CA GLN A 115 14.44 -14.15 23.78
C GLN A 115 13.08 -14.12 23.06
N CYS A 116 12.59 -12.92 22.72
CA CYS A 116 11.24 -12.71 22.17
C CYS A 116 10.97 -13.53 20.90
N PHE A 117 11.94 -13.63 19.99
CA PHE A 117 11.80 -14.34 18.70
C PHE A 117 11.71 -15.87 18.83
N GLN A 118 11.94 -16.42 20.03
CA GLN A 118 11.71 -17.84 20.28
C GLN A 118 10.21 -18.16 20.34
N CYS A 119 9.38 -17.16 20.67
CA CYS A 119 7.93 -17.29 20.79
C CYS A 119 7.18 -16.51 19.71
N HIS A 120 7.60 -15.28 19.42
CA HIS A 120 7.02 -14.45 18.36
C HIS A 120 7.64 -14.79 17.01
N ASN A 121 6.79 -14.94 15.99
CA ASN A 121 7.26 -15.14 14.62
C ASN A 121 7.96 -13.89 14.08
N GLY A 122 8.79 -14.09 13.05
CA GLY A 122 9.42 -13.00 12.30
C GLY A 122 8.40 -12.02 11.72
N PHE A 123 8.79 -10.75 11.70
CA PHE A 123 8.02 -9.70 11.06
C PHE A 123 8.28 -9.76 9.57
N LEU A 124 7.23 -9.59 8.77
CA LEU A 124 7.42 -9.50 7.34
C LEU A 124 7.84 -8.07 7.01
N HIS A 125 9.15 -7.84 6.89
CA HIS A 125 9.73 -6.55 6.53
C HIS A 125 9.97 -6.45 5.01
N LYS A 126 8.90 -6.36 4.21
CA LYS A 126 8.99 -6.24 2.74
C LYS A 126 7.85 -5.42 2.14
N TRP A 127 8.06 -4.91 0.94
CA TRP A 127 7.00 -4.32 0.13
C TRP A 127 6.13 -5.44 -0.46
N SER A 128 4.79 -5.37 -0.34
CA SER A 128 3.92 -6.32 -1.05
C SER A 128 4.09 -6.19 -2.57
N ASP A 129 4.23 -7.33 -3.26
CA ASP A 129 4.55 -7.40 -4.71
C ASP A 129 3.51 -6.71 -5.62
N GLU A 130 2.31 -6.42 -5.09
CA GLU A 130 1.21 -5.78 -5.81
C GLU A 130 1.57 -4.36 -6.31
N TYR A 131 2.46 -3.64 -5.62
CA TYR A 131 2.91 -2.30 -6.04
C TYR A 131 4.06 -2.36 -7.06
N ILE A 132 4.98 -3.32 -6.95
CA ILE A 132 6.10 -3.47 -7.90
C ILE A 132 5.57 -3.81 -9.30
N ASN A 133 4.56 -4.67 -9.39
CA ASN A 133 3.93 -5.04 -10.67
C ASN A 133 3.20 -3.88 -11.37
N ASN A 134 2.84 -2.82 -10.64
CA ASN A 134 2.14 -1.65 -11.19
C ASN A 134 3.06 -0.44 -11.48
N VAL A 135 4.31 -0.44 -10.98
CA VAL A 135 5.25 0.69 -11.08
C VAL A 135 6.34 0.47 -12.14
N LEU A 136 6.63 -0.78 -12.52
CA LEU A 136 7.59 -1.10 -13.57
C LEU A 136 6.86 -1.81 -14.72
N PRO A 137 6.87 -1.29 -15.97
CA PRO A 137 6.55 -2.15 -17.11
C PRO A 137 7.53 -3.32 -17.07
N GLU A 138 7.03 -4.54 -17.19
CA GLU A 138 7.82 -5.76 -17.29
C GLU A 138 9.03 -5.48 -18.20
N ARG A 139 10.22 -5.40 -17.61
CA ARG A 139 11.43 -5.39 -18.43
C ARG A 139 11.48 -6.77 -19.06
N ASN A 140 11.10 -6.83 -20.34
CA ASN A 140 11.48 -7.88 -21.27
C ASN A 140 12.98 -8.17 -21.07
N THR A 141 13.26 -9.20 -20.30
CA THR A 141 14.59 -9.78 -20.18
C THR A 141 14.52 -11.13 -20.85
N VAL A 142 14.68 -11.06 -22.16
CA VAL A 142 14.94 -12.20 -23.03
C VAL A 142 16.37 -12.68 -22.72
N ILE A 143 16.44 -13.89 -22.17
CA ILE A 143 17.46 -14.94 -22.32
C ILE A 143 18.87 -14.67 -21.73
N GLY A 144 19.24 -15.56 -20.80
CA GLY A 144 20.62 -15.80 -20.35
C GLY A 144 20.65 -16.82 -19.22
N MET A 145 20.49 -18.10 -19.56
CA MET A 145 20.62 -19.24 -18.65
C MET A 145 22.03 -19.31 -18.04
N GLU A 146 22.15 -19.67 -16.76
CA GLU A 146 22.84 -20.91 -16.30
C GLU A 146 22.77 -21.09 -14.77
N ASN A 147 21.86 -21.98 -14.36
CA ASN A 147 21.99 -23.12 -13.43
C ASN A 147 22.79 -23.01 -12.12
N TYR A 148 22.07 -23.08 -10.99
CA TYR A 148 22.38 -24.05 -9.92
C TYR A 148 21.07 -24.64 -9.39
N THR A 149 20.76 -25.86 -9.81
CA THR A 149 19.73 -26.74 -9.23
C THR A 149 20.33 -27.56 -8.10
N MET A 150 19.59 -27.78 -7.02
CA MET A 150 19.62 -29.04 -6.29
C MET A 150 18.21 -29.44 -5.87
N THR A 151 17.84 -30.62 -6.32
CA THR A 151 16.55 -31.32 -6.22
C THR A 151 16.58 -32.31 -5.06
N SER A 152 15.42 -32.60 -4.45
CA SER A 152 14.88 -33.98 -4.26
C SER A 152 13.60 -33.93 -3.41
N VAL A 153 12.40 -34.23 -3.95
CA VAL A 153 11.81 -35.54 -4.28
C VAL A 153 11.34 -36.32 -3.03
N VAL A 154 10.02 -36.48 -2.89
CA VAL A 154 9.40 -37.77 -2.55
C VAL A 154 8.12 -37.95 -3.38
N THR A 155 8.10 -39.08 -4.09
CA THR A 155 7.02 -39.65 -4.91
C THR A 155 5.98 -40.40 -4.06
N GLY A 156 4.71 -40.40 -4.49
CA GLY A 156 3.71 -41.38 -4.02
C GLY A 156 2.33 -41.19 -4.65
N LYS A 157 1.84 -42.19 -5.39
CA LYS A 157 0.54 -42.20 -6.10
C LYS A 157 -0.50 -43.00 -5.29
N LYS A 158 -1.77 -42.57 -5.43
CA LYS A 158 -3.07 -43.17 -4.99
C LYS A 158 -3.41 -42.84 -3.52
N ARG A 159 -4.65 -42.46 -3.15
CA ARG A 159 -6.01 -42.89 -3.53
C ARG A 159 -7.01 -41.85 -3.00
N GLY A 160 -8.22 -41.80 -3.59
CA GLY A 160 -9.28 -40.90 -3.16
C GLY A 160 -9.64 -41.05 -1.67
N VAL A 161 -9.73 -39.92 -0.97
CA VAL A 161 -10.30 -39.79 0.37
C VAL A 161 -11.11 -38.49 0.41
N ALA A 162 -12.24 -38.56 1.09
CA ALA A 162 -13.41 -37.69 1.03
C ALA A 162 -13.16 -36.18 1.04
N SER A 163 -14.02 -35.48 0.30
CA SER A 163 -14.28 -34.04 0.40
C SER A 163 -14.59 -33.67 1.85
N VAL A 164 -13.61 -33.13 2.55
CA VAL A 164 -13.86 -32.39 3.78
C VAL A 164 -14.47 -31.06 3.36
N ASN A 165 -15.69 -30.80 3.83
CA ASN A 165 -16.35 -29.51 3.75
C ASN A 165 -15.48 -28.46 4.47
N THR A 166 -14.50 -27.92 3.77
CA THR A 166 -13.98 -26.60 4.11
C THR A 166 -15.10 -25.64 3.74
N LYS A 167 -15.76 -25.08 4.76
CA LYS A 167 -16.47 -23.81 4.57
C LYS A 167 -15.53 -22.96 3.73
N LYS A 168 -15.97 -22.55 2.53
CA LYS A 168 -15.29 -21.50 1.77
C LYS A 168 -15.20 -20.31 2.71
N GLN A 169 -14.09 -20.20 3.44
CA GLN A 169 -13.63 -18.93 3.92
C GLN A 169 -13.37 -18.17 2.63
N GLY A 170 -14.27 -17.21 2.38
CA GLY A 170 -14.03 -16.19 1.37
C GLY A 170 -12.60 -15.68 1.54
N SER A 171 -11.97 -15.39 0.42
CA SER A 171 -10.65 -14.77 0.41
C SER A 171 -10.66 -13.59 1.39
N ILE A 172 -9.60 -13.41 2.18
CA ILE A 172 -9.41 -12.22 3.04
C ILE A 172 -9.59 -10.91 2.23
N PHE A 173 -9.54 -11.00 0.90
CA PHE A 173 -9.70 -9.91 -0.06
C PHE A 173 -11.11 -9.73 -0.65
N ASP A 174 -12.15 -10.42 -0.15
CA ASP A 174 -13.46 -10.49 -0.83
C ASP A 174 -14.29 -9.18 -0.83
N LYS A 175 -13.81 -8.09 -0.22
CA LYS A 175 -14.25 -6.73 -0.54
C LYS A 175 -13.08 -5.77 -0.38
N GLU A 176 -12.37 -5.48 -1.47
CA GLU A 176 -11.36 -4.42 -1.43
C GLU A 176 -12.00 -3.07 -1.03
N PRO A 177 -11.67 -2.53 0.15
CA PRO A 177 -12.17 -1.22 0.54
C PRO A 177 -11.58 -0.15 -0.40
N TYR A 178 -12.38 0.88 -0.69
CA TYR A 178 -11.97 2.04 -1.52
C TYR A 178 -11.53 1.70 -2.95
N LEU A 179 -12.07 0.63 -3.55
CA LEU A 179 -11.73 0.17 -4.91
C LEU A 179 -11.85 1.28 -5.98
N ILE A 180 -12.87 2.14 -5.89
CA ILE A 180 -13.06 3.25 -6.84
C ILE A 180 -11.93 4.26 -6.73
N GLN A 181 -11.58 4.65 -5.50
CA GLN A 181 -10.50 5.59 -5.23
C GLN A 181 -9.15 5.03 -5.72
N ARG A 182 -8.87 3.74 -5.46
CA ARG A 182 -7.69 3.05 -6.00
C ARG A 182 -7.64 3.11 -7.53
N LYS A 183 -8.77 2.83 -8.20
CA LYS A 183 -8.86 2.88 -9.67
C LYS A 183 -8.62 4.27 -10.23
N ILE A 184 -9.26 5.30 -9.68
CA ILE A 184 -9.05 6.70 -10.10
C ILE A 184 -7.59 7.11 -9.88
N TYR A 185 -7.02 6.78 -8.72
CA TYR A 185 -5.64 7.13 -8.40
C TYR A 185 -4.64 6.49 -9.38
N ALA A 186 -4.90 5.23 -9.73
CA ALA A 186 -4.16 4.49 -10.76
C ALA A 186 -4.51 4.88 -12.21
N GLY A 187 -5.46 5.81 -12.42
CA GLY A 187 -5.88 6.27 -13.75
C GLY A 187 -6.62 5.21 -14.58
N LYS A 188 -7.48 4.41 -13.92
CA LYS A 188 -8.23 3.29 -14.51
C LYS A 188 -9.74 3.42 -14.23
N GLY A 189 -10.53 2.60 -14.93
CA GLY A 189 -11.94 2.35 -14.63
C GLY A 189 -12.97 3.21 -15.36
N GLY A 190 -12.56 4.16 -16.19
CA GLY A 190 -13.43 5.01 -17.02
C GLY A 190 -13.32 4.64 -18.50
N PHE A 191 -14.32 5.03 -19.29
CA PHE A 191 -14.38 4.80 -20.73
C PHE A 191 -13.66 5.90 -21.50
N GLY A 192 -12.94 5.50 -22.55
CA GLY A 192 -12.34 6.41 -23.54
C GLY A 192 -10.96 6.96 -23.21
N ILE A 193 -10.49 6.79 -21.98
CA ILE A 193 -9.16 7.20 -21.54
C ILE A 193 -8.40 5.97 -21.07
N GLU A 194 -7.31 5.66 -21.75
CA GLU A 194 -6.44 4.54 -21.40
C GLU A 194 -5.37 4.98 -20.40
N GLY A 195 -5.16 4.18 -19.35
CA GLY A 195 -4.12 4.26 -18.33
C GLY A 195 -3.43 5.62 -18.14
N SER A 196 -3.90 6.43 -17.18
CA SER A 196 -3.29 7.73 -16.84
C SER A 196 -3.06 7.87 -15.32
N PRO A 197 -2.13 7.11 -14.71
CA PRO A 197 -1.92 7.12 -13.27
C PRO A 197 -1.45 8.49 -12.76
N ASP A 198 -1.88 8.86 -11.55
CA ASP A 198 -1.48 10.12 -10.95
C ASP A 198 0.04 10.12 -10.63
N PRO A 199 0.75 11.26 -10.74
CA PRO A 199 2.15 11.33 -10.35
C PRO A 199 2.42 10.89 -8.90
N MET A 200 1.51 11.17 -7.97
CA MET A 200 1.63 10.72 -6.57
C MET A 200 1.41 9.20 -6.46
N TYR A 201 0.55 8.61 -7.30
CA TYR A 201 0.39 7.15 -7.39
C TYR A 201 1.68 6.49 -7.86
N LEU A 202 2.32 7.03 -8.91
CA LEU A 202 3.61 6.57 -9.42
C LEU A 202 4.74 6.75 -8.40
N ALA A 203 4.65 7.80 -7.58
CA ALA A 203 5.55 8.04 -6.45
C ALA A 203 5.20 7.21 -5.21
N THR A 204 4.22 6.30 -5.30
CA THR A 204 3.78 5.41 -4.22
C THR A 204 3.24 6.11 -2.96
N VAL A 205 2.79 7.36 -3.10
CA VAL A 205 2.11 8.07 -2.00
C VAL A 205 0.84 7.31 -1.67
N ASN A 206 0.62 7.03 -0.38
CA ASN A 206 -0.52 6.21 0.05
C ASN A 206 -1.70 7.08 0.54
N CYS A 207 -2.86 6.45 0.73
CA CYS A 207 -4.08 7.14 1.18
C CYS A 207 -3.87 7.85 2.53
N THR A 208 -3.18 7.20 3.48
CA THR A 208 -2.96 7.74 4.82
C THR A 208 -1.98 8.92 4.84
N SER A 209 -1.23 9.16 3.77
CA SER A 209 -0.38 10.35 3.64
C SER A 209 -1.22 11.63 3.64
N CYS A 210 -2.43 11.58 3.10
CA CYS A 210 -3.40 12.69 3.13
C CYS A 210 -4.51 12.46 4.17
N HIS A 211 -5.06 11.24 4.26
CA HIS A 211 -6.18 10.90 5.13
C HIS A 211 -5.70 10.42 6.51
N LYS A 212 -5.56 11.36 7.45
CA LYS A 212 -5.03 11.08 8.80
C LYS A 212 -6.12 10.71 9.82
N THR A 213 -7.38 10.92 9.48
CA THR A 213 -8.52 10.79 10.38
C THR A 213 -9.47 9.69 9.90
N LYS A 214 -10.21 9.09 10.83
CA LYS A 214 -11.13 7.97 10.54
C LYS A 214 -12.31 8.37 9.64
N ASP A 215 -12.68 9.64 9.64
CA ASP A 215 -13.71 10.21 8.75
C ASP A 215 -13.21 10.43 7.31
N MET A 216 -11.93 10.09 7.04
CA MET A 216 -11.27 10.30 5.75
C MET A 216 -11.28 11.76 5.28
N SER A 217 -11.42 12.72 6.18
CA SER A 217 -11.23 14.13 5.82
C SER A 217 -9.75 14.45 5.61
N VAL A 218 -9.48 15.43 4.74
CA VAL A 218 -8.12 15.90 4.44
C VAL A 218 -8.06 17.39 4.68
N HIS A 219 -7.24 17.79 5.64
CA HIS A 219 -6.93 19.20 5.85
C HIS A 219 -5.95 19.68 4.75
N PRO A 220 -6.18 20.83 4.08
CA PRO A 220 -5.34 21.27 2.95
C PRO A 220 -3.84 21.38 3.25
N VAL A 221 -3.48 21.63 4.52
CA VAL A 221 -2.08 21.70 4.97
C VAL A 221 -1.34 20.37 4.83
N ALA A 222 -2.03 19.23 4.75
CA ALA A 222 -1.41 17.92 4.51
C ALA A 222 -0.54 17.92 3.24
N CYS A 223 -0.93 18.69 2.22
CA CYS A 223 -0.15 18.80 0.98
C CYS A 223 1.20 19.48 1.20
N ASN A 224 1.30 20.43 2.14
CA ASN A 224 2.51 21.20 2.40
C ASN A 224 3.62 20.37 3.08
N ILE A 225 3.32 19.13 3.50
CA ILE A 225 4.32 18.20 4.02
C ILE A 225 5.31 17.82 2.91
N CYS A 226 4.82 17.67 1.67
CA CYS A 226 5.64 17.26 0.52
C CYS A 226 5.78 18.37 -0.52
N HIS A 227 4.85 19.32 -0.57
CA HIS A 227 4.83 20.41 -1.54
C HIS A 227 5.17 21.76 -0.91
N GLN A 228 5.62 22.69 -1.73
CA GLN A 228 5.98 24.04 -1.30
C GLN A 228 4.79 24.79 -0.69
N LYS A 229 5.09 25.75 0.20
CA LYS A 229 4.09 26.61 0.83
C LYS A 229 3.25 27.31 -0.24
N GLY A 230 1.93 27.22 -0.09
CA GLY A 230 0.94 27.73 -1.06
C GLY A 230 0.22 26.62 -1.83
N PHE A 231 0.77 25.40 -1.89
CA PHE A 231 0.17 24.29 -2.60
C PHE A 231 -1.20 23.87 -2.03
N HIS A 232 -1.43 24.04 -0.73
CA HIS A 232 -2.74 23.83 -0.10
C HIS A 232 -3.93 24.53 -0.80
N LYS A 233 -3.71 25.66 -1.50
CA LYS A 233 -4.76 26.36 -2.25
C LYS A 233 -5.24 25.59 -3.47
N THR A 234 -4.36 24.79 -4.08
CA THR A 234 -4.65 24.02 -5.29
C THR A 234 -5.77 23.01 -5.09
N MET A 235 -5.91 22.45 -3.88
CA MET A 235 -6.95 21.47 -3.59
C MET A 235 -8.35 22.07 -3.74
N ALA A 236 -8.60 23.26 -3.19
CA ALA A 236 -9.90 23.92 -3.30
C ALA A 236 -10.20 24.31 -4.76
N GLU A 237 -9.21 24.91 -5.43
CA GLU A 237 -9.31 25.32 -6.84
C GLU A 237 -9.60 24.15 -7.78
N GLN A 238 -8.94 23.01 -7.56
CA GLN A 238 -9.16 21.78 -8.33
C GLN A 238 -10.58 21.24 -8.13
N LYS A 239 -11.03 21.12 -6.88
CA LYS A 239 -12.38 20.63 -6.58
C LYS A 239 -13.44 21.51 -7.23
N GLU A 240 -13.30 22.82 -7.13
CA GLU A 240 -14.22 23.78 -7.73
C GLU A 240 -14.22 23.71 -9.26
N TYR A 241 -13.03 23.56 -9.87
CA TYR A 241 -12.89 23.40 -11.31
C TYR A 241 -13.57 22.12 -11.81
N ILE A 242 -13.36 20.99 -11.14
CA ILE A 242 -14.00 19.71 -11.51
C ILE A 242 -15.50 19.74 -11.28
N ALA A 243 -15.98 20.38 -10.21
CA ALA A 243 -17.41 20.56 -9.98
C ALA A 243 -18.08 21.31 -11.15
N ARG A 244 -17.47 22.38 -11.68
CA ARG A 244 -17.96 23.08 -12.88
C ARG A 244 -17.95 22.21 -14.14
N MET A 245 -16.92 21.40 -14.31
CA MET A 245 -16.84 20.46 -15.43
C MET A 245 -17.93 19.37 -15.35
N LEU A 246 -18.20 18.82 -14.16
CA LEU A 246 -19.28 17.86 -13.94
C LEU A 246 -20.66 18.49 -14.22
N ALA A 247 -20.89 19.74 -13.81
CA ALA A 247 -22.12 20.45 -14.17
C ALA A 247 -22.29 20.58 -15.69
N SER A 248 -21.19 20.85 -16.40
CA SER A 248 -21.20 20.92 -17.88
C SER A 248 -21.49 19.57 -18.52
N LEU A 249 -20.93 18.48 -17.98
CA LEU A 249 -21.22 17.11 -18.43
C LEU A 249 -22.68 16.72 -18.15
N SER A 250 -23.21 17.03 -16.98
CA SER A 250 -24.61 16.79 -16.63
C SER A 250 -25.57 17.50 -17.60
N LYS A 251 -25.25 18.74 -17.98
CA LYS A 251 -26.02 19.47 -19.01
C LYS A 251 -25.93 18.78 -20.37
N ALA A 252 -24.72 18.42 -20.81
CA ALA A 252 -24.53 17.72 -22.09
C ALA A 252 -25.24 16.36 -22.15
N LEU A 253 -25.30 15.62 -21.04
CA LEU A 253 -26.05 14.37 -20.91
C LEU A 253 -27.54 14.61 -21.15
N THR A 254 -28.13 15.59 -20.45
CA THR A 254 -29.56 15.93 -20.57
C THR A 254 -29.91 16.34 -22.00
N GLU A 255 -29.10 17.22 -22.61
CA GLU A 255 -29.31 17.67 -23.99
C GLU A 255 -29.22 16.50 -24.98
N SER A 256 -28.27 15.59 -24.81
CA SER A 256 -28.06 14.46 -25.72
C SER A 256 -29.14 13.40 -25.58
N GLN A 257 -29.64 13.16 -24.37
CA GLN A 257 -30.80 12.30 -24.13
C GLN A 257 -32.04 12.85 -24.85
N ASN A 258 -32.29 14.16 -24.76
CA ASN A 258 -33.42 14.80 -25.43
C ASN A 258 -33.31 14.75 -26.97
N ARG A 259 -32.09 14.76 -27.51
CA ARG A 259 -31.85 14.56 -28.97
C ARG A 259 -32.01 13.11 -29.43
N GLY A 260 -32.19 12.15 -28.52
CA GLY A 260 -32.27 10.73 -28.86
C GLY A 260 -30.92 10.12 -29.24
N ALA A 261 -29.82 10.59 -28.63
CA ALA A 261 -28.49 10.04 -28.86
C ALA A 261 -28.42 8.53 -28.53
N SER A 262 -27.49 7.82 -29.16
CA SER A 262 -27.29 6.38 -28.95
C SER A 262 -27.15 6.03 -27.47
N ARG A 263 -27.89 4.99 -27.05
CA ARG A 263 -27.91 4.47 -25.68
C ARG A 263 -26.51 4.20 -25.13
N LEU A 264 -25.64 3.61 -25.95
CA LEU A 264 -24.27 3.28 -25.55
C LEU A 264 -23.46 4.52 -25.17
N LEU A 265 -23.61 5.63 -25.92
CA LEU A 265 -22.91 6.88 -25.64
C LEU A 265 -23.35 7.50 -24.32
N ILE A 266 -24.66 7.45 -24.04
CA ILE A 266 -25.23 7.93 -22.78
C ILE A 266 -24.73 7.07 -21.62
N GLU A 267 -24.74 5.74 -21.76
CA GLU A 267 -24.31 4.82 -20.71
C GLU A 267 -22.82 4.99 -20.34
N GLU A 268 -21.93 5.13 -21.33
CA GLU A 268 -20.51 5.38 -21.08
C GLU A 268 -20.26 6.73 -20.38
N ALA A 269 -20.96 7.79 -20.81
CA ALA A 269 -20.82 9.11 -20.20
C ALA A 269 -21.38 9.17 -18.78
N ILE A 270 -22.50 8.48 -18.51
CA ILE A 270 -23.04 8.29 -17.17
C ILE A 270 -22.05 7.51 -16.30
N HIS A 271 -21.46 6.43 -16.81
CA HIS A 271 -20.46 5.65 -16.08
C HIS A 271 -19.26 6.52 -15.66
N ASN A 272 -18.74 7.33 -16.57
CA ASN A 272 -17.64 8.25 -16.26
C ASN A 272 -18.04 9.30 -15.23
N TYR A 273 -19.23 9.90 -15.36
CA TYR A 273 -19.76 10.85 -14.38
C TYR A 273 -19.87 10.21 -12.98
N ASP A 274 -20.50 9.03 -12.91
CA ASP A 274 -20.70 8.26 -11.69
C ASP A 274 -19.39 7.86 -11.02
N LEU A 275 -18.39 7.44 -11.81
CA LEU A 275 -17.07 7.06 -11.30
C LEU A 275 -16.43 8.23 -10.53
N ILE A 276 -16.53 9.45 -11.08
CA ILE A 276 -15.94 10.66 -10.49
C ILE A 276 -16.73 11.10 -9.25
N VAL A 277 -18.07 11.05 -9.30
CA VAL A 277 -18.91 11.40 -8.15
C VAL A 277 -18.73 10.42 -6.99
N LYS A 278 -18.66 9.11 -7.28
CA LYS A 278 -18.45 8.05 -6.27
C LYS A 278 -17.04 8.05 -5.70
N ASP A 279 -16.05 8.50 -6.46
CA ASP A 279 -14.69 8.73 -5.95
C ASP A 279 -14.69 9.80 -4.84
N GLY A 280 -15.45 10.88 -5.04
CA GLY A 280 -15.68 11.92 -4.02
C GLY A 280 -14.51 12.88 -3.79
N SER A 281 -13.35 12.66 -4.44
CA SER A 281 -12.19 13.55 -4.31
C SER A 281 -12.30 14.81 -5.17
N PHE A 282 -13.22 14.80 -6.15
CA PHE A 282 -13.36 15.84 -7.18
C PHE A 282 -12.02 16.14 -7.89
N GLY A 283 -11.31 15.08 -8.27
CA GLY A 283 -10.06 15.16 -9.01
C GLY A 283 -8.80 15.27 -8.17
N VAL A 284 -8.89 15.36 -6.83
CA VAL A 284 -7.69 15.39 -5.97
C VAL A 284 -6.92 14.07 -6.02
N HIS A 285 -7.61 12.93 -6.19
CA HIS A 285 -6.91 11.65 -6.38
C HIS A 285 -6.20 11.55 -7.74
N ASN A 286 -6.73 12.17 -8.82
CA ASN A 286 -6.08 12.18 -10.13
C ASN A 286 -6.68 13.24 -11.05
N ILE A 287 -6.14 14.46 -11.01
CA ILE A 287 -6.78 15.62 -11.66
C ILE A 287 -6.75 15.50 -13.18
N LYS A 288 -5.67 14.95 -13.75
CA LYS A 288 -5.52 14.80 -15.19
C LYS A 288 -6.53 13.79 -15.73
N TYR A 289 -6.57 12.59 -15.14
CA TYR A 289 -7.46 11.53 -15.60
C TYR A 289 -8.94 11.94 -15.50
N VAL A 290 -9.35 12.57 -14.41
CA VAL A 290 -10.73 13.06 -14.22
C VAL A 290 -11.09 14.12 -15.27
N LYS A 291 -10.20 15.07 -15.55
CA LYS A 291 -10.43 16.07 -16.62
C LYS A 291 -10.59 15.40 -17.97
N ASP A 292 -9.72 14.46 -18.31
CA ASP A 292 -9.73 13.78 -19.58
C ASP A 292 -11.01 12.96 -19.77
N LEU A 293 -11.50 12.26 -18.72
CA LEU A 293 -12.78 11.54 -18.75
C LEU A 293 -13.96 12.47 -19.01
N ILE A 294 -14.02 13.62 -18.34
CA ILE A 294 -15.11 14.57 -18.53
C ILE A 294 -15.06 15.16 -19.94
N THR A 295 -13.89 15.62 -20.39
CA THR A 295 -13.71 16.20 -21.72
C THR A 295 -14.04 15.18 -22.82
N TYR A 296 -13.58 13.93 -22.67
CA TYR A 296 -13.92 12.84 -23.57
C TYR A 296 -15.44 12.66 -23.67
N SER A 297 -16.11 12.54 -22.52
CA SER A 297 -17.55 12.30 -22.45
C SER A 297 -18.35 13.44 -23.09
N ILE A 298 -18.02 14.71 -22.78
CA ILE A 298 -18.67 15.87 -23.39
C ILE A 298 -18.46 15.90 -24.91
N LYS A 299 -17.23 15.65 -25.37
CA LYS A 299 -16.93 15.64 -26.82
C LYS A 299 -17.75 14.56 -27.54
N ARG A 300 -17.83 13.36 -26.97
CA ARG A 300 -18.56 12.23 -27.55
C ARG A 300 -20.07 12.49 -27.62
N LEU A 301 -20.62 13.12 -26.59
CA LEU A 301 -22.03 13.53 -26.52
C LEU A 301 -22.40 14.65 -27.50
N LYS A 302 -21.46 15.53 -27.85
CA LYS A 302 -21.70 16.65 -28.80
C LYS A 302 -21.43 16.33 -30.26
N SER A 303 -20.67 15.27 -30.54
CA SER A 303 -20.30 14.89 -31.91
C SER A 303 -21.35 14.02 -32.62
N ASN A 304 -22.50 13.79 -31.97
CA ASN A 304 -23.69 13.11 -32.48
C ASN A 304 -24.96 13.88 -32.07
#